data_AF-A0A3D1ZI34-F1
#
_entry.id   AF-A0A3D1ZI34-F1
#
_cell.length_a   1.000
_cell.length_b   1.000
_cell.length_c   1.000
_cell.angle_alpha   90.00
_cell.angle_beta   90.00
_cell.angle_gamma   90.00
#
_symmetry.space_group_name_H-M   'P 1'
#
loop_
_entity.id
_entity.type
_entity.pdbx_description
1 polymer ?
#
loop_
_entity_poly.entity_id
_entity_poly.type
_entity_poly.pdbx_seq_one_letter_code
_entity_poly.pdbx_strand_id
1 'polypeptide(L)'
;MAVKFRFHGKAAHAAAMPHEGINALNGVIHLFGGIDSLRQHLKEDVRIHGIITDGGTAPNVVPEFASADFILRSRDRVYLNEIVQKVVAIANGAATMTGARLEMPTPNVMYEDVRPNTTLARAVESNAHAISMKVDPLIPGRGGSGASTDFGNVS
;
A
#
# COMPACT_ATOMS: atom_id res chain seq x y z
N MET A 1 -0.73 -6.20 -1.84
CA MET A 1 -2.06 -5.84 -1.31
C MET A 1 -2.28 -4.34 -1.44
N ALA A 2 -3.42 -3.91 -1.99
CA ALA A 2 -3.82 -2.50 -2.04
C ALA A 2 -4.75 -2.19 -0.88
N VAL A 3 -4.60 -1.03 -0.24
CA VAL A 3 -5.42 -0.57 0.90
C VAL A 3 -5.73 0.91 0.73
N LYS A 4 -6.99 1.29 1.00
CA LYS A 4 -7.47 2.68 0.95
C LYS A 4 -7.89 3.11 2.34
N PHE A 5 -7.47 4.31 2.74
CA PHE A 5 -7.85 4.94 4.00
C PHE A 5 -8.57 6.25 3.70
N ARG A 6 -9.76 6.42 4.29
CA ARG A 6 -10.57 7.63 4.18
C ARG A 6 -10.80 8.18 5.58
N PHE A 7 -10.38 9.42 5.80
CA PHE A 7 -10.61 10.13 7.05
C PHE A 7 -11.77 11.11 6.86
N HIS A 8 -12.73 11.05 7.77
CA HIS A 8 -13.89 11.94 7.81
C HIS A 8 -13.82 12.77 9.08
N GLY A 9 -13.77 14.09 8.90
CA GLY A 9 -13.70 15.08 9.95
C GLY A 9 -14.94 15.98 9.95
N LYS A 10 -14.71 17.27 10.19
CA LYS A 10 -15.76 18.30 10.23
C LYS A 10 -15.20 19.63 9.75
N ALA A 11 -15.83 20.23 8.75
CA ALA A 11 -15.40 21.50 8.19
C ALA A 11 -15.59 22.64 9.20
N ALA A 12 -14.67 23.59 9.16
CA ALA A 12 -14.75 24.85 9.90
C ALA A 12 -13.92 25.91 9.19
N HIS A 13 -14.22 27.19 9.42
CA HIS A 13 -13.40 28.27 8.89
C HIS A 13 -12.05 28.29 9.60
N ALA A 14 -10.96 28.05 8.85
CA ALA A 14 -9.64 27.76 9.42
C ALA A 14 -9.06 28.91 10.26
N ALA A 15 -9.43 30.17 9.96
CA ALA A 15 -8.95 31.33 10.70
C ALA A 15 -9.90 31.82 11.81
N ALA A 16 -11.20 31.51 11.72
CA ALA A 16 -12.20 32.13 12.60
C ALA A 16 -12.61 31.20 13.74
N MET A 17 -12.80 29.92 13.43
CA MET A 17 -13.30 28.92 14.36
C MET A 17 -12.66 27.54 14.13
N PRO A 18 -11.32 27.43 13.99
CA PRO A 18 -10.68 26.16 13.68
C PRO A 18 -10.96 25.07 14.73
N HIS A 19 -11.16 25.46 15.99
CA HIS A 19 -11.45 24.58 17.12
C HIS A 19 -12.82 23.87 17.03
N GLU A 20 -13.73 24.34 16.18
CA GLU A 20 -14.99 23.67 15.92
C GLU A 20 -14.89 22.56 14.85
N GLY A 21 -13.76 22.48 14.16
CA GLY A 21 -13.49 21.51 13.10
C GLY A 21 -12.72 20.28 13.57
N ILE A 22 -12.75 19.24 12.74
CA ILE A 22 -11.94 18.04 12.87
C ILE A 22 -11.18 17.89 11.56
N ASN A 23 -9.86 17.95 11.61
CA ASN A 23 -9.03 18.02 10.40
C ASN A 23 -8.69 16.61 9.88
N ALA A 24 -9.39 16.18 8.83
CA ALA A 24 -9.17 14.89 8.19
C ALA A 24 -7.79 14.76 7.50
N LEU A 25 -7.25 15.85 6.95
CA LEU A 25 -5.94 15.87 6.31
C LEU A 25 -4.83 15.55 7.32
N ASN A 26 -4.94 16.05 8.57
CA ASN A 26 -4.01 15.67 9.63
C ASN A 26 -4.02 14.15 9.89
N GLY A 27 -5.17 13.49 9.77
CA GLY A 27 -5.27 12.04 9.88
C GLY A 27 -4.44 11.32 8.82
N VAL A 28 -4.51 11.79 7.57
CA VAL A 28 -3.66 11.28 6.48
C VAL A 28 -2.18 11.57 6.73
N ILE A 29 -1.81 12.78 7.17
CA ILE A 29 -0.41 13.14 7.45
C ILE A 29 0.17 12.25 8.56
N HIS A 30 -0.57 12.04 9.65
CA HIS A 30 -0.14 11.16 10.73
C HIS A 30 -0.05 9.69 10.30
N LEU A 31 -0.94 9.24 9.41
CA LEU A 31 -0.83 7.91 8.80
C LEU A 31 0.49 7.76 8.04
N PHE A 32 0.86 8.73 7.18
CA PHE A 32 2.15 8.71 6.47
C PHE A 32 3.33 8.71 7.43
N GLY A 33 3.35 9.61 8.42
CA GLY A 33 4.44 9.69 9.41
C GLY A 33 4.58 8.40 10.24
N GLY A 34 3.46 7.77 10.60
CA GLY A 34 3.47 6.48 11.31
C GLY A 34 3.98 5.33 10.44
N ILE A 35 3.59 5.28 9.16
CA ILE A 35 4.11 4.31 8.21
C ILE A 35 5.61 4.50 8.01
N ASP A 36 6.09 5.74 7.89
CA ASP A 36 7.51 6.02 7.72
C ASP A 36 8.32 5.61 8.94
N SER A 37 7.78 5.81 10.14
CA SER A 37 8.37 5.31 11.39
C SER A 37 8.41 3.78 11.46
N LEU A 38 7.39 3.10 10.91
CA LEU A 38 7.32 1.63 10.86
C LEU A 38 8.41 1.03 9.96
N ARG A 39 8.80 1.70 8.86
CA ARG A 39 9.71 1.14 7.84
C ARG A 39 11.04 0.64 8.39
N GLN A 40 11.59 1.29 9.42
CA GLN A 40 12.86 0.89 10.02
C GLN A 40 12.80 -0.48 10.74
N HIS A 41 11.59 -1.01 10.98
CA HIS A 41 11.34 -2.25 11.72
C HIS A 41 10.77 -3.36 10.83
N LEU A 42 10.90 -3.24 9.50
CA LEU A 42 10.41 -4.21 8.53
C LEU A 42 11.57 -4.97 7.88
N LYS A 43 11.29 -6.18 7.37
CA LYS A 43 12.27 -6.93 6.56
C LYS A 43 12.65 -6.17 5.29
N GLU A 44 13.87 -6.40 4.80
CA GLU A 44 14.43 -5.69 3.64
C GLU A 44 13.64 -5.84 2.34
N ASP A 45 12.86 -6.91 2.19
CA ASP A 45 12.04 -7.16 1.00
C ASP A 45 10.70 -6.40 1.01
N VAL A 46 10.33 -5.80 2.14
CA VAL A 46 9.05 -5.09 2.29
C VAL A 46 9.05 -3.78 1.53
N ARG A 47 7.98 -3.52 0.78
CA ARG A 47 7.74 -2.24 0.12
C ARG A 47 6.35 -1.73 0.48
N ILE A 48 6.28 -0.49 0.95
CA ILE A 48 5.03 0.23 1.19
C ILE A 48 5.09 1.52 0.39
N HIS A 49 4.16 1.72 -0.53
CA HIS A 49 4.07 2.92 -1.36
C HIS A 49 2.67 3.50 -1.20
N GLY A 50 2.54 4.81 -1.20
CA GLY A 50 1.22 5.43 -1.18
C GLY A 50 1.22 6.88 -1.63
N ILE A 51 0.03 7.37 -1.91
CA ILE A 51 -0.25 8.74 -2.32
C ILE A 51 -1.44 9.28 -1.53
N ILE A 52 -1.47 10.61 -1.37
CA ILE A 52 -2.68 11.31 -0.93
C ILE A 52 -3.56 11.49 -2.17
N THR A 53 -4.74 10.89 -2.17
CA THR A 53 -5.70 10.95 -3.29
C THR A 53 -6.70 12.09 -3.14
N ASP A 54 -6.93 12.53 -1.90
CA ASP A 54 -7.68 13.75 -1.58
C ASP A 54 -7.08 14.40 -0.33
N GLY A 55 -6.80 15.69 -0.40
CA GLY A 55 -6.17 16.46 0.68
C GLY A 55 -7.02 17.63 1.19
N GLY A 56 -8.31 17.67 0.86
CA GLY A 56 -9.19 18.81 1.13
C GLY A 56 -9.35 19.75 -0.07
N THR A 57 -10.30 20.68 0.06
CA THR A 57 -10.81 21.48 -1.08
C THR A 57 -10.29 22.91 -1.13
N ALA A 58 -9.93 23.50 0.02
CA ALA A 58 -9.44 24.87 0.09
C ALA A 58 -8.55 25.10 1.33
N PRO A 59 -7.52 25.96 1.24
CA PRO A 59 -6.58 26.19 2.34
C PRO A 59 -7.16 26.99 3.52
N ASN A 60 -8.26 27.73 3.31
CA ASN A 60 -8.94 28.51 4.35
C ASN A 60 -10.08 27.73 5.05
N VAL A 61 -10.24 26.44 4.74
CA VAL A 61 -11.25 25.55 5.33
C VAL A 61 -10.54 24.37 5.98
N VAL A 62 -10.93 24.02 7.20
CA VAL A 62 -10.48 22.77 7.85
C VAL A 62 -10.99 21.58 7.02
N PRO A 63 -10.13 20.71 6.46
CA PRO A 63 -10.56 19.60 5.63
C PRO A 63 -11.46 18.63 6.39
N GLU A 64 -12.71 18.49 5.95
CA GLU A 64 -13.64 17.48 6.49
C GLU A 64 -13.47 16.10 5.86
N PHE A 65 -12.74 16.01 4.76
CA PHE A 65 -12.42 14.76 4.11
C PHE A 65 -10.98 14.78 3.61
N ALA A 66 -10.30 13.64 3.74
CA ALA A 66 -9.03 13.37 3.11
C ALA A 66 -8.87 11.86 2.92
N SER A 67 -8.12 11.45 1.91
CA SER A 67 -7.92 10.03 1.64
C SER A 67 -6.54 9.72 1.05
N ALA A 68 -6.11 8.48 1.25
CA ALA A 68 -4.84 7.98 0.75
C ALA A 68 -4.96 6.52 0.29
N ASP A 69 -4.19 6.20 -0.74
CA ASP A 69 -4.12 4.87 -1.34
C ASP A 69 -2.71 4.32 -1.14
N PHE A 70 -2.63 3.09 -0.64
CA PHE A 70 -1.36 2.40 -0.40
C PHE A 70 -1.30 1.04 -1.09
N ILE A 71 -0.11 0.68 -1.53
CA ILE A 71 0.26 -0.65 -2.00
C ILE A 71 1.36 -1.18 -1.10
N LEU A 72 1.10 -2.35 -0.50
CA LEU A 72 2.04 -3.08 0.34
C LEU A 72 2.48 -4.36 -0.37
N ARG A 73 3.78 -4.66 -0.32
CA ARG A 73 4.41 -5.86 -0.90
C ARG A 73 5.42 -6.47 0.09
N SER A 74 5.48 -7.78 0.08
CA SER A 74 6.41 -8.65 0.81
C SER A 74 6.47 -9.97 0.02
N ARG A 75 7.59 -10.70 0.06
CA ARG A 75 7.70 -12.04 -0.55
C ARG A 75 7.00 -13.13 0.27
N ASP A 76 6.65 -12.80 1.50
CA ASP A 76 5.96 -13.67 2.45
C ASP A 76 4.56 -13.12 2.70
N ARG A 77 3.55 -13.89 2.30
CA ARG A 77 2.12 -13.56 2.44
C ARG A 77 1.66 -13.45 3.89
N VAL A 78 2.14 -14.33 4.77
CA VAL A 78 1.76 -14.31 6.20
C VAL A 78 2.30 -13.03 6.81
N TYR A 79 3.57 -12.72 6.53
CA TYR A 79 4.18 -11.48 6.98
C TYR A 79 3.53 -10.24 6.33
N LEU A 80 3.10 -10.30 5.07
CA LEU A 80 2.35 -9.21 4.44
C LEU A 80 1.07 -8.87 5.22
N ASN A 81 0.33 -9.90 5.65
CA ASN A 81 -0.88 -9.71 6.44
C ASN A 81 -0.57 -9.06 7.80
N GLU A 82 0.53 -9.46 8.46
CA GLU A 82 0.98 -8.81 9.70
C GLU A 82 1.31 -7.33 9.48
N ILE A 83 2.03 -6.98 8.40
CA ILE A 83 2.36 -5.58 8.07
C ILE A 83 1.09 -4.79 7.82
N VAL A 84 0.12 -5.36 7.11
CA VAL A 84 -1.18 -4.71 6.87
C VAL A 84 -1.87 -4.39 8.19
N GLN A 85 -1.90 -5.32 9.16
CA GLN A 85 -2.47 -5.05 10.47
C GLN A 85 -1.73 -3.93 11.22
N LYS A 86 -0.40 -3.84 11.12
CA LYS A 86 0.37 -2.73 11.70
C LYS A 86 0.00 -1.39 11.05
N VAL A 87 -0.16 -1.34 9.73
CA VAL A 87 -0.59 -0.13 9.02
C VAL A 87 -2.03 0.26 9.38
N VAL A 88 -2.94 -0.72 9.54
CA VAL A 88 -4.30 -0.49 10.04
C VAL A 88 -4.27 0.09 11.46
N ALA A 89 -3.42 -0.43 12.35
CA ALA A 89 -3.27 0.10 13.70
C ALA A 89 -2.77 1.55 13.69
N ILE A 90 -1.81 1.89 12.82
CA ILE A 90 -1.34 3.27 12.61
C ILE A 90 -2.48 4.17 12.12
N ALA A 91 -3.28 3.72 11.16
CA ALA A 91 -4.42 4.49 10.65
C ALA A 91 -5.47 4.77 11.74
N ASN A 92 -5.78 3.77 12.58
CA ASN A 92 -6.65 3.95 13.74
C ASN A 92 -6.04 4.90 14.77
N GLY A 93 -4.73 4.83 15.01
CA GLY A 93 -4.02 5.78 15.87
C GLY A 93 -4.11 7.22 15.33
N ALA A 94 -3.94 7.42 14.04
CA ALA A 94 -4.10 8.72 13.38
C ALA A 94 -5.52 9.28 13.49
N ALA A 95 -6.53 8.41 13.36
CA ALA A 95 -7.93 8.76 13.58
C ALA A 95 -8.16 9.23 15.02
N THR A 96 -7.66 8.47 15.99
CA THR A 96 -7.75 8.82 17.42
C THR A 96 -7.04 10.14 17.75
N MET A 97 -5.82 10.37 17.24
CA MET A 97 -5.06 11.61 17.49
C MET A 97 -5.79 12.86 17.00
N THR A 98 -6.57 12.74 15.93
CA THR A 98 -7.23 13.87 15.27
C THR A 98 -8.71 14.01 15.62
N GLY A 99 -9.32 12.96 16.18
CA GLY A 99 -10.76 12.86 16.35
C GLY A 99 -11.53 12.55 15.05
N ALA A 100 -10.83 12.29 13.93
CA ALA A 100 -11.47 11.92 12.68
C ALA A 100 -12.01 10.48 12.72
N ARG A 101 -13.07 10.21 11.97
CA ARG A 101 -13.57 8.86 11.73
C ARG A 101 -12.81 8.23 10.56
N LEU A 102 -12.26 7.04 10.78
CA LEU A 102 -11.64 6.25 9.73
C LEU A 102 -12.67 5.37 9.01
N GLU A 103 -12.58 5.31 7.70
CA GLU A 103 -13.27 4.35 6.84
C GLU A 103 -12.24 3.63 5.97
N MET A 104 -12.35 2.31 5.90
CA MET A 104 -11.49 1.45 5.10
C MET A 104 -12.35 0.61 4.15
N PRO A 105 -12.46 1.00 2.87
CA PRO A 105 -13.16 0.19 1.88
C PRO A 105 -12.48 -1.18 1.71
N THR A 106 -13.28 -2.20 1.42
CA THR A 106 -12.77 -3.54 1.13
C THR A 106 -11.81 -3.50 -0.06
N PRO A 107 -10.62 -4.11 0.03
CA PRO A 107 -9.68 -4.14 -1.10
C PRO A 107 -10.29 -4.82 -2.33
N ASN A 108 -10.22 -4.16 -3.49
CA ASN A 108 -10.80 -4.70 -4.73
C ASN A 108 -10.03 -5.88 -5.33
N VAL A 109 -8.72 -6.04 -5.06
CA VAL A 109 -7.90 -7.13 -5.64
C VAL A 109 -6.78 -7.54 -4.68
N MET A 110 -6.70 -8.83 -4.38
CA MET A 110 -5.57 -9.46 -3.72
C MET A 110 -4.74 -10.19 -4.78
N TYR A 111 -3.53 -9.72 -5.05
CA TYR A 111 -2.55 -10.49 -5.84
C TYR A 111 -1.90 -11.53 -4.93
N GLU A 112 -1.85 -12.78 -5.37
CA GLU A 112 -1.15 -13.86 -4.68
C GLU A 112 0.31 -13.98 -5.15
N ASP A 113 1.13 -14.67 -4.37
CA ASP A 113 2.55 -14.88 -4.68
C ASP A 113 2.71 -15.76 -5.91
N VAL A 114 3.51 -15.31 -6.89
CA VAL A 114 3.84 -16.14 -8.06
C VAL A 114 4.67 -17.34 -7.60
N ARG A 115 4.12 -18.55 -7.79
CA ARG A 115 4.85 -19.80 -7.55
C ARG A 115 5.49 -20.30 -8.84
N PRO A 116 6.82 -20.22 -8.99
CA PRO A 116 7.47 -20.63 -10.24
C PRO A 116 7.33 -22.14 -10.47
N ASN A 117 6.87 -22.53 -11.66
CA ASN A 117 6.86 -23.93 -12.10
C ASN A 117 8.08 -24.19 -13.00
N THR A 118 9.05 -24.95 -12.48
CA THR A 118 10.32 -25.22 -13.18
C THR A 118 10.14 -26.04 -14.45
N THR A 119 9.12 -26.91 -14.52
CA THR A 119 8.79 -27.67 -15.73
C THR A 119 8.32 -26.75 -16.85
N LEU A 120 7.42 -25.81 -16.54
CA LEU A 120 6.96 -24.81 -17.52
C LEU A 120 8.09 -23.87 -17.94
N ALA A 121 8.93 -23.44 -16.99
CA ALA A 121 10.07 -22.58 -17.29
C ALA A 121 11.03 -23.23 -18.31
N ARG A 122 11.36 -24.51 -18.13
CA ARG A 122 12.20 -25.28 -19.07
C ARG A 122 11.56 -25.47 -20.44
N ALA A 123 10.24 -25.67 -20.48
CA ALA A 123 9.51 -25.78 -21.75
C ALA A 123 9.55 -24.47 -22.54
N VAL A 124 9.35 -23.34 -21.85
CA VAL A 124 9.47 -22.00 -22.46
C VAL A 124 10.89 -21.75 -22.96
N GLU A 125 11.91 -22.08 -22.16
CA GLU A 125 13.32 -21.95 -22.53
C GLU A 125 13.66 -22.80 -23.78
N SER A 126 13.23 -24.06 -23.81
CA SER A 126 13.44 -24.96 -24.96
C SER A 126 12.80 -24.41 -26.25
N ASN A 127 11.56 -23.92 -26.16
CA ASN A 127 10.86 -23.34 -27.31
C ASN A 127 11.50 -22.03 -27.77
N ALA A 128 11.99 -21.20 -26.84
CA ALA A 128 12.74 -19.99 -27.17
C ALA A 128 14.01 -20.31 -27.97
N HIS A 129 14.76 -21.33 -27.54
CA HIS A 129 15.95 -21.78 -28.27
C HIS A 129 15.63 -22.35 -29.65
N ALA A 130 14.51 -23.07 -29.80
CA ALA A 130 14.11 -23.63 -31.09
C ALA A 130 13.86 -22.55 -32.16
N ILE A 131 13.46 -21.33 -31.76
CA ILE A 131 13.28 -20.18 -32.65
C ILE A 131 14.46 -19.21 -32.63
N SER A 132 15.61 -19.62 -32.08
CA SER A 132 16.81 -18.79 -31.93
C SER A 132 16.60 -17.49 -31.14
N MET A 133 15.59 -17.45 -30.26
CA MET A 133 15.39 -16.32 -29.34
C MET A 133 16.47 -16.36 -28.26
N LYS A 134 17.11 -15.21 -28.03
CA LYS A 134 18.07 -15.07 -26.93
C LYS A 134 17.31 -14.98 -25.60
N VAL A 135 17.69 -15.80 -24.64
CA VAL A 135 17.19 -15.78 -23.26
C VAL A 135 18.33 -15.35 -22.36
N ASP A 136 18.10 -14.31 -21.54
CA ASP A 136 19.10 -13.86 -20.58
C ASP A 136 19.29 -14.90 -19.47
N PRO A 137 20.53 -15.09 -18.98
CA PRO A 137 20.79 -16.01 -17.89
C PRO A 137 20.08 -15.54 -16.61
N LEU A 138 19.69 -16.51 -15.78
CA LEU A 138 19.16 -16.22 -14.45
C LEU A 138 20.19 -15.45 -13.62
N ILE A 139 19.76 -14.36 -12.99
CA ILE A 139 20.61 -13.58 -12.10
C ILE A 139 20.74 -14.34 -10.77
N PRO A 140 21.95 -14.80 -10.37
CA PRO A 140 22.14 -15.57 -9.15
C PRO A 140 21.62 -14.83 -7.91
N GLY A 141 20.94 -15.54 -7.03
CA GLY A 141 20.35 -14.97 -5.80
C GLY A 141 19.05 -14.17 -6.00
N ARG A 142 18.60 -13.96 -7.24
CA ARG A 142 17.35 -13.26 -7.53
C ARG A 142 16.19 -14.26 -7.63
N GLY A 143 15.34 -14.32 -6.59
CA GLY A 143 14.16 -15.19 -6.52
C GLY A 143 12.97 -14.75 -7.40
N GLY A 144 13.22 -14.13 -8.56
CA GLY A 144 12.18 -13.62 -9.45
C GLY A 144 12.01 -12.10 -9.47
N SER A 145 10.97 -11.64 -10.17
CA SER A 145 10.64 -10.20 -10.32
C SER A 145 10.03 -9.62 -9.04
N GLY A 146 10.34 -8.36 -8.72
CA GLY A 146 9.63 -7.57 -7.71
C GLY A 146 8.37 -6.85 -8.25
N ALA A 147 8.04 -7.08 -9.52
CA ALA A 147 6.82 -6.59 -10.15
C ALA A 147 5.59 -7.36 -9.68
N SER A 148 4.40 -6.84 -9.97
CA SER A 148 3.12 -7.49 -9.65
C SER A 148 2.44 -7.96 -10.93
N THR A 149 1.84 -9.14 -10.87
CA THR A 149 1.05 -9.76 -11.94
C THR A 149 -0.05 -10.59 -11.30
N ASP A 150 -1.17 -10.75 -12.00
CA ASP A 150 -2.25 -11.68 -11.68
C ASP A 150 -1.87 -13.16 -11.87
N PHE A 151 -0.69 -13.47 -12.42
CA PHE A 151 -0.23 -14.86 -12.57
C PHE A 151 -0.17 -15.62 -11.24
N GLY A 152 0.14 -14.93 -10.13
CA GLY A 152 0.15 -15.57 -8.82
C GLY A 152 -1.22 -16.03 -8.36
N ASN A 153 -2.30 -15.42 -8.85
CA ASN A 153 -3.67 -15.84 -8.53
C ASN A 153 -4.07 -17.18 -9.17
N VAL A 154 -3.31 -17.66 -10.15
CA VAL A 154 -3.57 -18.91 -10.88
C VAL A 154 -2.40 -19.90 -10.82
N SER A 155 -1.38 -19.64 -9.99
CA SER A 155 -0.16 -20.46 -9.86
C SER A 155 -0.28 -21.57 -8.82
#